data_AF-A0A662HJ58-F1
#
_entry.id   AF-A0A662HJ58-F1
#
_cell.length_a   1.000
_cell.length_b   1.000
_cell.length_c   1.000
_cell.angle_alpha   90.00
_cell.angle_beta   90.00
_cell.angle_gamma   90.00
#
_symmetry.space_group_name_H-M   'P 1'
#
loop_
_entity.id
_entity.type
_entity.pdbx_description
1 polymer ?
#
loop_
_entity_poly.entity_id
_entity_poly.type
_entity_poly.pdbx_seq_one_letter_code
_entity_poly.pdbx_strand_id
1 'polypeptide(L)'
;MYNMHYKVLFIILIVIMMGVETINFTATKQYSTVIIYLRETGLTTESSNSNRSEGLSGVKVAILYEPITRYRPFNRTLEDIIRVLNETKADFVFRCFWRWNPCPEIPEQLSTEFLRERCRYVGYYYEHLKEVISTIKASLPDIILCGAIPTQILHSRKIWNPITGEVIEYPETWEMALDPEKWDIPIEKEEFQCWFAKTHFWVPRDLDWHDYNPAEVGAYFPDITNSKFQELLLSWAYKQIDCGVDAIWIDMLFAQVHFLAKMTGDENHTAVKESLEAVCRIVDAIHEYGLSKGRYIYVGSWPLGLT
;
A
#
# COMPACT_ATOMS: atom_id res chain seq x y z
N MET A 1 -3.70 -12.84 50.59
CA MET A 1 -4.09 -12.80 49.16
C MET A 1 -3.49 -11.63 48.36
N TYR A 2 -2.53 -10.85 48.89
CA TYR A 2 -1.99 -9.65 48.21
C TYR A 2 -0.61 -9.86 47.52
N ASN A 3 0.04 -11.01 47.70
CA ASN A 3 1.44 -11.21 47.29
C ASN A 3 1.61 -11.93 45.93
N MET A 4 0.51 -12.43 45.34
CA MET A 4 0.53 -13.16 44.06
C MET A 4 0.32 -12.24 42.85
N HIS A 5 -0.41 -11.14 43.02
CA HIS A 5 -0.66 -10.16 41.96
C HIS A 5 0.59 -9.36 41.56
N TYR A 6 1.47 -9.02 42.52
CA TYR A 6 2.71 -8.28 42.22
C TYR A 6 3.73 -9.10 41.42
N LYS A 7 3.82 -10.43 41.66
CA LYS A 7 4.73 -11.30 40.90
C LYS A 7 4.29 -11.48 39.44
N VAL A 8 2.98 -11.56 39.19
CA VAL A 8 2.43 -11.66 37.82
C VAL A 8 2.60 -10.34 37.08
N LEU A 9 2.35 -9.19 37.72
CA LEU A 9 2.55 -7.88 37.10
C LEU A 9 4.03 -7.62 36.75
N PHE A 10 4.95 -8.04 37.60
CA PHE A 10 6.39 -7.85 37.40
C PHE A 10 6.95 -8.73 36.25
N ILE A 11 6.44 -9.96 36.10
CA ILE A 11 6.81 -10.85 34.98
C ILE A 11 6.28 -10.29 33.65
N ILE A 12 5.06 -9.74 33.62
CA ILE A 12 4.48 -9.13 32.41
C ILE A 12 5.29 -7.88 32.00
N LEU A 13 5.70 -7.03 32.95
CA LEU A 13 6.53 -5.86 32.68
C LEU A 13 7.93 -6.22 32.14
N ILE A 14 8.56 -7.29 32.64
CA ILE A 14 9.85 -7.76 32.12
C ILE A 14 9.70 -8.35 30.71
N VAL A 15 8.62 -9.09 30.42
CA VAL A 15 8.36 -9.61 29.06
C VAL A 15 8.06 -8.48 28.07
N ILE A 16 7.38 -7.41 28.50
CA ILE A 16 7.15 -6.22 27.68
C ILE A 16 8.46 -5.45 27.46
N MET A 17 9.29 -5.25 28.48
CA MET A 17 10.57 -4.55 28.30
C MET A 17 11.57 -5.35 27.49
N MET A 18 11.67 -6.67 27.71
CA MET A 18 12.49 -7.55 26.88
C MET A 18 11.96 -7.59 25.44
N GLY A 19 10.63 -7.63 25.24
CA GLY A 19 10.01 -7.55 23.92
C GLY A 19 10.26 -6.23 23.21
N VAL A 20 10.23 -5.11 23.92
CA VAL A 20 10.56 -3.78 23.37
C VAL A 20 12.06 -3.67 23.05
N GLU A 21 12.94 -4.24 23.87
CA GLU A 21 14.38 -4.28 23.59
C GLU A 21 14.73 -5.23 22.43
N THR A 22 14.11 -6.41 22.31
CA THR A 22 14.31 -7.27 21.13
C THR A 22 13.69 -6.67 19.88
N ILE A 23 12.51 -6.03 19.95
CA ILE A 23 11.93 -5.32 18.80
C ILE A 23 12.85 -4.16 18.37
N ASN A 24 13.35 -3.36 19.32
CA ASN A 24 14.29 -2.29 19.02
C ASN A 24 15.61 -2.83 18.46
N PHE A 25 16.16 -3.93 19.01
CA PHE A 25 17.41 -4.51 18.54
C PHE A 25 17.29 -5.13 17.15
N THR A 26 16.19 -5.85 16.88
CA THR A 26 15.94 -6.50 15.58
C THR A 26 15.65 -5.45 14.51
N ALA A 27 14.87 -4.42 14.83
CA ALA A 27 14.66 -3.27 13.95
C ALA A 27 15.98 -2.55 13.67
N THR A 28 16.80 -2.26 14.70
CA THR A 28 18.09 -1.59 14.53
C THR A 28 19.04 -2.38 13.63
N LYS A 29 19.09 -3.71 13.80
CA LYS A 29 19.91 -4.60 12.97
C LYS A 29 19.42 -4.61 11.51
N GLN A 30 18.11 -4.61 11.30
CA GLN A 30 17.48 -4.58 9.98
C GLN A 30 17.68 -3.25 9.25
N TYR A 31 17.54 -2.12 9.95
CA TYR A 31 17.91 -0.81 9.42
C TYR A 31 19.38 -0.76 9.03
N SER A 32 20.28 -1.33 9.84
CA SER A 32 21.71 -1.38 9.46
C SER A 32 21.98 -2.22 8.22
N THR A 33 21.29 -3.35 8.02
CA THR A 33 21.47 -4.17 6.80
C THR A 33 20.94 -3.46 5.55
N VAL A 34 19.76 -2.83 5.63
CA VAL A 34 19.21 -2.03 4.52
C VAL A 34 20.10 -0.82 4.22
N ILE A 35 20.60 -0.14 5.25
CA ILE A 35 21.55 0.98 5.09
C ILE A 35 22.87 0.49 4.46
N ILE A 36 23.40 -0.66 4.87
CA ILE A 36 24.62 -1.25 4.29
C ILE A 36 24.38 -1.58 2.81
N TYR A 37 23.25 -2.20 2.47
CA TYR A 37 22.88 -2.52 1.09
C TYR A 37 22.70 -1.25 0.23
N LEU A 38 22.07 -0.20 0.76
CA LEU A 38 21.93 1.10 0.09
C LEU A 38 23.28 1.81 -0.11
N ARG A 39 24.24 1.59 0.81
CA ARG A 39 25.61 2.13 0.72
C ARG A 39 26.47 1.39 -0.29
N GLU A 40 26.31 0.07 -0.38
CA GLU A 40 27.02 -0.79 -1.34
C GLU A 40 26.51 -0.64 -2.78
N THR A 41 25.24 -0.29 -2.96
CA THR A 41 24.62 -0.02 -4.28
C THR A 41 24.81 1.42 -4.78
N GLY A 42 25.46 2.30 -3.99
CA GLY A 42 25.74 3.68 -4.39
C GLY A 42 24.49 4.58 -4.49
N LEU A 43 23.35 4.15 -3.97
CA LEU A 43 22.05 4.85 -4.04
C LEU A 43 21.88 5.96 -2.98
N THR A 44 22.98 6.51 -2.46
CA THR A 44 22.91 7.69 -1.59
C THR A 44 22.73 8.95 -2.43
N THR A 45 21.49 9.29 -2.75
CA THR A 45 21.17 10.65 -3.16
C THR A 45 21.19 11.55 -1.92
N GLU A 46 22.33 12.21 -1.69
CA GLU A 46 22.37 13.43 -0.88
C GLU A 46 21.53 14.49 -1.58
N SER A 47 20.24 14.55 -1.25
CA SER A 47 19.34 15.63 -1.65
C SER A 47 19.17 16.58 -0.47
N SER A 48 19.90 17.69 -0.54
CA SER A 48 19.73 18.86 0.32
C SER A 48 18.30 19.38 0.23
N ASN A 49 17.48 19.18 1.27
CA ASN A 49 16.23 19.93 1.47
C ASN A 49 15.84 19.96 2.96
N SER A 50 16.54 20.79 3.72
CA SER A 50 16.31 20.98 5.16
C SER A 50 14.92 21.50 5.53
N ASN A 51 14.12 21.98 4.56
CA ASN A 51 12.76 22.50 4.81
C ASN A 51 11.64 21.46 4.57
N ARG A 52 11.92 20.24 4.11
CA ARG A 52 10.89 19.27 3.70
C ARG A 52 10.58 18.19 4.75
N SER A 53 11.49 17.94 5.70
CA SER A 53 11.31 16.97 6.79
C SER A 53 10.48 17.50 7.96
N GLU A 54 10.15 18.79 7.98
CA GLU A 54 9.46 19.41 9.12
C GLU A 54 7.98 18.96 9.24
N GLY A 55 7.31 18.63 8.14
CA GLY A 55 5.88 18.33 8.14
C GLY A 55 5.49 17.12 8.99
N LEU A 56 6.12 15.96 8.77
CA LEU A 56 5.86 14.78 9.62
C LEU A 56 6.39 14.93 11.05
N SER A 57 7.48 15.70 11.26
CA SER A 57 8.03 15.93 12.60
C SER A 57 7.08 16.71 13.52
N GLY A 58 6.14 17.46 12.94
CA GLY A 58 5.10 18.21 13.65
C GLY A 58 3.84 17.41 13.97
N VAL A 59 3.69 16.19 13.42
CA VAL A 59 2.49 15.35 13.65
C VAL A 59 2.46 14.88 15.10
N LYS A 60 1.40 15.23 15.83
CA LYS A 60 1.15 14.80 17.21
C LYS A 60 0.02 13.77 17.28
N VAL A 61 -0.98 13.90 16.42
CA VAL A 61 -2.13 13.00 16.35
C VAL A 61 -2.28 12.45 14.94
N ALA A 62 -2.01 11.15 14.80
CA ALA A 62 -2.34 10.38 13.61
C ALA A 62 -3.57 9.51 13.87
N ILE A 63 -4.53 9.53 12.95
CA ILE A 63 -5.74 8.71 13.03
C ILE A 63 -5.87 7.83 11.79
N LEU A 64 -6.53 6.68 11.93
CA LEU A 64 -7.03 5.90 10.79
C LEU A 64 -8.49 6.33 10.52
N TYR A 65 -8.77 6.83 9.31
CA TYR A 65 -10.14 7.16 8.89
C TYR A 65 -10.35 6.78 7.42
N GLU A 66 -10.99 5.63 7.19
CA GLU A 66 -11.01 4.99 5.88
C GLU A 66 -12.42 4.66 5.36
N PRO A 67 -12.81 5.15 4.16
CA PRO A 67 -12.30 6.34 3.48
C PRO A 67 -13.08 7.61 3.87
N ILE A 68 -12.43 8.77 3.73
CA ILE A 68 -13.05 10.09 3.97
C ILE A 68 -14.22 10.39 3.03
N THR A 69 -14.34 9.64 1.93
CA THR A 69 -15.40 9.80 0.92
C THR A 69 -16.66 8.97 1.23
N ARG A 70 -16.58 7.96 2.11
CA ARG A 70 -17.71 7.05 2.40
C ARG A 70 -18.48 7.51 3.64
N TYR A 71 -19.14 8.65 3.53
CA TYR A 71 -19.92 9.22 4.63
C TYR A 71 -21.43 9.00 4.48
N ARG A 72 -21.96 9.00 3.25
CA ARG A 72 -23.41 8.85 2.99
C ARG A 72 -24.00 7.53 3.51
N PRO A 73 -23.32 6.37 3.40
CA PRO A 73 -23.84 5.11 3.96
C PRO A 73 -24.03 5.12 5.48
N PHE A 74 -23.40 6.06 6.18
CA PHE A 74 -23.51 6.23 7.63
C PHE A 74 -24.42 7.39 8.02
N ASN A 75 -25.21 7.92 7.07
CA ASN A 75 -26.05 9.10 7.26
C ASN A 75 -25.26 10.30 7.81
N ARG A 76 -24.01 10.46 7.33
CA ARG A 76 -23.14 11.60 7.62
C ARG A 76 -23.04 12.52 6.42
N THR A 77 -22.52 13.72 6.65
CA THR A 77 -22.10 14.67 5.60
C THR A 77 -20.60 14.89 5.62
N LEU A 78 -20.07 15.67 4.67
CA LEU A 78 -18.66 16.05 4.66
C LEU A 78 -18.29 16.95 5.85
N GLU A 79 -19.22 17.79 6.30
CA GLU A 79 -19.08 18.62 7.50
C GLU A 79 -18.92 17.76 8.76
N ASP A 80 -19.63 16.62 8.84
CA ASP A 80 -19.43 15.66 9.93
C ASP A 80 -18.02 15.07 9.92
N ILE A 81 -17.44 14.81 8.74
CA ILE A 81 -16.06 14.33 8.61
C ILE A 81 -15.10 15.39 9.12
N ILE A 82 -15.23 16.63 8.63
CA ILE A 82 -14.39 17.77 9.07
C ILE A 82 -14.50 17.97 10.59
N ARG A 83 -15.71 17.85 11.15
CA ARG A 83 -15.92 17.92 12.60
C ARG A 83 -15.14 16.84 13.34
N VAL A 84 -15.19 15.58 12.89
CA VAL A 84 -14.42 14.49 13.50
C VAL A 84 -12.92 14.76 13.43
N LEU A 85 -12.40 15.21 12.28
CA LEU A 85 -10.98 15.54 12.11
C LEU A 85 -10.55 16.66 13.07
N ASN A 86 -11.39 17.68 13.23
CA ASN A 86 -11.11 18.79 14.14
C ASN A 86 -11.22 18.41 15.62
N GLU A 87 -12.26 17.66 16.02
CA GLU A 87 -12.46 17.21 17.40
C GLU A 87 -11.37 16.26 17.87
N THR A 88 -10.87 15.39 16.98
CA THR A 88 -9.73 14.51 17.24
C THR A 88 -8.39 15.25 17.20
N LYS A 89 -8.37 16.50 16.70
CA LYS A 89 -7.16 17.29 16.45
C LYS A 89 -6.18 16.54 15.56
N ALA A 90 -6.69 15.87 14.53
CA ALA A 90 -5.87 15.07 13.64
C ALA A 90 -4.92 15.94 12.81
N ASP A 91 -3.62 15.68 12.92
CA ASP A 91 -2.60 16.26 12.06
C ASP A 91 -2.36 15.37 10.83
N PHE A 92 -2.59 14.05 10.97
CA PHE A 92 -2.38 13.05 9.93
C PHE A 92 -3.55 12.07 9.85
N VAL A 93 -4.10 11.88 8.65
CA VAL A 93 -5.17 10.91 8.38
C VAL A 93 -4.61 9.77 7.53
N PHE A 94 -4.34 8.65 8.19
CA PHE A 94 -3.88 7.43 7.56
C PHE A 94 -4.99 6.78 6.74
N ARG A 95 -4.64 6.33 5.53
CA ARG A 95 -5.54 5.63 4.59
C ARG A 95 -6.85 6.37 4.37
N CYS A 96 -6.77 7.69 4.18
CA CYS A 96 -7.93 8.54 3.91
C CYS A 96 -8.69 8.09 2.66
N PHE A 97 -8.02 7.41 1.73
CA PHE A 97 -8.63 6.73 0.59
C PHE A 97 -7.84 5.46 0.25
N TRP A 98 -8.45 4.29 0.39
CA TRP A 98 -7.82 3.01 0.02
C TRP A 98 -8.32 2.52 -1.32
N ARG A 99 -7.45 2.54 -2.34
CA ARG A 99 -7.72 1.96 -3.65
C ARG A 99 -7.57 0.43 -3.58
N TRP A 100 -8.53 -0.27 -2.97
CA TRP A 100 -8.54 -1.73 -2.96
C TRP A 100 -9.13 -2.34 -4.25
N ASN A 101 -10.25 -1.79 -4.70
CA ASN A 101 -10.94 -2.21 -5.93
C ASN A 101 -10.63 -1.26 -7.09
N PRO A 102 -10.80 -1.71 -8.34
CA PRO A 102 -10.80 -0.84 -9.51
C PRO A 102 -11.69 0.39 -9.26
N CYS A 103 -11.10 1.57 -9.43
CA CYS A 103 -11.72 2.84 -9.08
C CYS A 103 -11.86 3.70 -10.34
N PRO A 104 -13.09 4.10 -10.71
CA PRO A 104 -13.29 4.97 -11.86
C PRO A 104 -12.98 6.43 -11.51
N GLU A 105 -12.78 7.26 -12.55
CA GLU A 105 -12.76 8.71 -12.44
C GLU A 105 -14.13 9.25 -12.05
N ILE A 106 -15.14 8.82 -12.81
CA ILE A 106 -16.54 9.19 -12.65
C ILE A 106 -17.42 7.93 -12.70
N PRO A 107 -18.57 7.92 -12.01
CA PRO A 107 -19.48 6.78 -12.00
C PRO A 107 -19.83 6.25 -13.39
N GLU A 108 -19.97 7.14 -14.39
CA GLU A 108 -20.44 6.84 -15.75
C GLU A 108 -19.54 5.86 -16.51
N GLN A 109 -18.29 5.67 -16.08
CA GLN A 109 -17.39 4.63 -16.59
C GLN A 109 -17.82 3.20 -16.21
N LEU A 110 -18.75 3.05 -15.27
CA LEU A 110 -19.33 1.76 -14.88
C LEU A 110 -20.45 1.36 -15.85
N SER A 111 -20.56 0.05 -16.08
CA SER A 111 -21.38 -0.52 -17.16
C SER A 111 -22.89 -0.47 -16.93
N THR A 112 -23.35 -0.43 -15.68
CA THR A 112 -24.79 -0.50 -15.36
C THR A 112 -25.21 0.64 -14.44
N GLU A 113 -26.46 1.09 -14.56
CA GLU A 113 -26.99 2.18 -13.73
C GLU A 113 -26.94 1.83 -12.23
N PHE A 114 -27.24 0.59 -11.88
CA PHE A 114 -27.11 0.10 -10.51
C PHE A 114 -25.68 0.29 -9.95
N LEU A 115 -24.65 -0.01 -10.74
CA LEU A 115 -23.25 0.18 -10.32
C LEU A 115 -22.91 1.67 -10.20
N ARG A 116 -23.42 2.50 -11.10
CA ARG A 116 -23.23 3.96 -11.08
C ARG A 116 -23.86 4.59 -9.84
N GLU A 117 -25.12 4.26 -9.55
CA GLU A 117 -25.83 4.73 -8.36
C GLU A 117 -25.12 4.28 -7.07
N ARG A 118 -24.70 3.01 -7.00
CA ARG A 118 -23.92 2.51 -5.87
C ARG A 118 -22.59 3.25 -5.73
N CYS A 119 -21.88 3.53 -6.82
CA CYS A 119 -20.63 4.27 -6.82
C CYS A 119 -20.83 5.71 -6.28
N ARG A 120 -21.87 6.40 -6.74
CA ARG A 120 -22.27 7.74 -6.24
C ARG A 120 -22.66 7.72 -4.76
N TYR A 121 -23.42 6.71 -4.34
CA TYR A 121 -23.85 6.56 -2.96
C TYR A 121 -22.68 6.27 -2.01
N VAL A 122 -21.76 5.39 -2.42
CA VAL A 122 -20.60 5.01 -1.62
C VAL A 122 -19.50 6.08 -1.65
N GLY A 123 -19.39 6.87 -2.72
CA GLY A 123 -18.36 7.89 -2.89
C GLY A 123 -16.99 7.32 -3.28
N TYR A 124 -16.94 6.23 -4.06
CA TYR A 124 -15.68 5.56 -4.44
C TYR A 124 -15.30 5.84 -5.90
N TYR A 125 -14.87 7.07 -6.18
CA TYR A 125 -14.38 7.54 -7.49
C TYR A 125 -13.51 8.79 -7.31
N TYR A 126 -12.56 9.02 -8.23
CA TYR A 126 -11.51 10.02 -8.04
C TYR A 126 -11.99 11.47 -8.09
N GLU A 127 -13.00 11.80 -8.91
CA GLU A 127 -13.53 13.17 -8.95
C GLU A 127 -14.07 13.59 -7.58
N HIS A 128 -14.83 12.71 -6.92
CA HIS A 128 -15.33 12.99 -5.58
C HIS A 128 -14.23 12.99 -4.52
N LEU A 129 -13.20 12.14 -4.65
CA LEU A 129 -12.03 12.21 -3.78
C LEU A 129 -11.38 13.60 -3.85
N LYS A 130 -11.21 14.15 -5.05
CA LYS A 130 -10.64 15.48 -5.27
C LYS A 130 -11.48 16.58 -4.63
N GLU A 131 -12.80 16.54 -4.81
CA GLU A 131 -13.73 17.48 -4.17
C GLU A 131 -13.66 17.44 -2.64
N VAL A 132 -13.69 16.22 -2.07
CA VAL A 132 -13.64 15.99 -0.62
C VAL A 132 -12.32 16.49 -0.04
N ILE A 133 -11.18 16.13 -0.65
CA ILE A 133 -9.86 16.60 -0.22
C ILE A 133 -9.78 18.12 -0.27
N SER A 134 -10.22 18.74 -1.37
CA SER A 134 -10.20 20.20 -1.52
C SER A 134 -11.00 20.89 -0.44
N THR A 135 -12.17 20.36 -0.09
CA THR A 135 -13.05 20.94 0.95
C THR A 135 -12.47 20.77 2.34
N ILE A 136 -11.89 19.60 2.64
CA ILE A 136 -11.21 19.34 3.92
C ILE A 136 -10.03 20.30 4.07
N LYS A 137 -9.15 20.40 3.06
CA LYS A 137 -7.98 21.28 3.11
C LYS A 137 -8.32 22.77 3.16
N ALA A 138 -9.47 23.17 2.60
CA ALA A 138 -9.96 24.53 2.77
C ALA A 138 -10.33 24.86 4.24
N SER A 139 -10.75 23.85 5.01
CA SER A 139 -11.11 23.99 6.43
C SER A 139 -9.94 23.71 7.37
N LEU A 140 -9.05 22.79 6.99
CA LEU A 140 -7.92 22.29 7.76
C LEU A 140 -6.67 22.27 6.85
N PRO A 141 -6.03 23.43 6.60
CA PRO A 141 -4.98 23.55 5.57
C PRO A 141 -3.71 22.74 5.87
N ASP A 142 -3.41 22.53 7.15
CA ASP A 142 -2.17 21.87 7.59
C ASP A 142 -2.33 20.35 7.75
N ILE A 143 -3.53 19.79 7.52
CA ILE A 143 -3.78 18.36 7.67
C ILE A 143 -3.05 17.57 6.57
N ILE A 144 -2.38 16.48 6.98
CA ILE A 144 -1.73 15.55 6.07
C ILE A 144 -2.71 14.41 5.76
N LEU A 145 -3.09 14.28 4.49
CA LEU A 145 -3.97 13.22 4.02
C LEU A 145 -3.17 12.12 3.31
N CYS A 146 -3.23 10.90 3.85
CA CYS A 146 -2.51 9.76 3.30
C CYS A 146 -3.43 8.86 2.48
N GLY A 147 -3.25 8.88 1.17
CA GLY A 147 -3.83 7.90 0.26
C GLY A 147 -3.23 6.50 0.45
N ALA A 148 -3.84 5.48 -0.13
CA ALA A 148 -3.34 4.12 -0.06
C ALA A 148 -3.60 3.30 -1.34
N ILE A 149 -2.60 2.50 -1.72
CA ILE A 149 -2.62 1.57 -2.85
C ILE A 149 -2.00 0.22 -2.44
N PRO A 150 -2.45 -0.91 -3.01
CA PRO A 150 -1.87 -2.21 -2.69
C PRO A 150 -0.87 -2.70 -3.75
N THR A 151 0.19 -3.36 -3.30
CA THR A 151 1.03 -4.26 -4.14
C THR A 151 0.74 -5.73 -3.89
N GLN A 152 -0.30 -6.04 -3.09
CA GLN A 152 -0.71 -7.41 -2.78
C GLN A 152 -1.87 -7.92 -3.63
N ILE A 153 -2.43 -7.11 -4.53
CA ILE A 153 -3.58 -7.52 -5.34
C ILE A 153 -3.56 -6.87 -6.72
N LEU A 154 -3.69 -7.71 -7.74
CA LEU A 154 -3.99 -7.34 -9.11
C LEU A 154 -5.31 -8.01 -9.51
N HIS A 155 -6.36 -7.23 -9.76
CA HIS A 155 -7.65 -7.77 -10.18
C HIS A 155 -7.53 -8.37 -11.57
N SER A 156 -7.95 -9.63 -11.74
CA SER A 156 -7.78 -10.39 -12.99
C SER A 156 -8.72 -9.92 -14.10
N ARG A 157 -9.99 -9.64 -13.75
CA ARG A 157 -11.07 -9.45 -14.71
C ARG A 157 -11.09 -8.10 -15.38
N LYS A 158 -10.79 -7.04 -14.62
CA LYS A 158 -10.85 -5.67 -15.11
C LYS A 158 -10.12 -4.73 -14.19
N ILE A 159 -9.18 -3.98 -14.73
CA ILE A 159 -8.48 -2.91 -14.01
C ILE A 159 -8.26 -1.70 -14.91
N TRP A 160 -8.35 -0.51 -14.32
CA TRP A 160 -8.14 0.75 -15.03
C TRP A 160 -6.79 1.35 -14.68
N ASN A 161 -6.09 1.86 -15.69
CA ASN A 161 -5.10 2.91 -15.51
C ASN A 161 -5.85 4.26 -15.47
N PRO A 162 -6.00 4.90 -14.30
CA PRO A 162 -6.79 6.13 -14.17
C PRO A 162 -6.12 7.36 -14.78
N ILE A 163 -4.88 7.26 -15.24
CA ILE A 163 -4.18 8.35 -15.93
C ILE A 163 -4.43 8.27 -17.44
N THR A 164 -4.32 7.08 -18.03
CA THR A 164 -4.48 6.89 -19.49
C THR A 164 -5.91 6.56 -19.90
N GLY A 165 -6.72 6.04 -18.98
CA GLY A 165 -8.06 5.51 -19.25
C GLY A 165 -8.06 4.09 -19.82
N GLU A 166 -6.88 3.47 -19.97
CA GLU A 166 -6.75 2.10 -20.45
C GLU A 166 -7.46 1.12 -19.52
N VAL A 167 -8.14 0.15 -20.13
CA VAL A 167 -8.76 -0.99 -19.46
C VAL A 167 -7.89 -2.21 -19.74
N ILE A 168 -7.42 -2.86 -18.69
CA ILE A 168 -6.60 -4.07 -18.77
C ILE A 168 -7.40 -5.23 -18.19
N GLU A 169 -7.47 -6.34 -18.91
CA GLU A 169 -8.26 -7.52 -18.57
C GLU A 169 -7.38 -8.78 -18.68
N TYR A 170 -7.95 -9.96 -18.48
CA TYR A 170 -7.27 -11.22 -18.76
C TYR A 170 -7.18 -11.43 -20.29
N PRO A 171 -6.04 -11.88 -20.85
CA PRO A 171 -4.87 -12.45 -20.18
C PRO A 171 -3.77 -11.46 -19.79
N GLU A 172 -3.88 -10.18 -20.13
CA GLU A 172 -2.82 -9.18 -19.87
C GLU A 172 -2.56 -9.00 -18.38
N THR A 173 -3.59 -9.10 -17.54
CA THR A 173 -3.43 -9.09 -16.07
C THR A 173 -2.64 -10.28 -15.55
N TRP A 174 -2.70 -11.45 -16.21
CA TRP A 174 -1.92 -12.62 -15.83
C TRP A 174 -0.43 -12.44 -16.16
N GLU A 175 -0.09 -11.76 -17.26
CA GLU A 175 1.30 -11.42 -17.62
C GLU A 175 2.00 -10.59 -16.54
N MET A 176 1.23 -9.83 -15.75
CA MET A 176 1.71 -8.97 -14.66
C MET A 176 1.80 -9.67 -13.31
N ALA A 177 1.34 -10.92 -13.19
CA ALA A 177 1.42 -11.70 -11.96
C ALA A 177 2.85 -12.23 -11.73
N LEU A 178 3.26 -12.31 -10.45
CA LEU A 178 4.57 -12.83 -10.06
C LEU A 178 4.76 -14.26 -10.56
N ASP A 179 5.86 -14.45 -11.27
CA ASP A 179 6.36 -15.70 -11.81
C ASP A 179 7.77 -15.94 -11.24
N PRO A 180 7.93 -16.86 -10.28
CA PRO A 180 9.25 -17.19 -9.73
C PRO A 180 10.20 -17.84 -10.75
N GLU A 181 9.68 -18.55 -11.76
CA GLU A 181 10.49 -19.34 -12.70
C GLU A 181 11.42 -18.47 -13.54
N LYS A 182 11.06 -17.20 -13.76
CA LYS A 182 11.92 -16.26 -14.51
C LYS A 182 13.28 -15.98 -13.87
N TRP A 183 13.48 -16.39 -12.61
CA TRP A 183 14.77 -16.37 -11.91
C TRP A 183 15.29 -17.76 -11.57
N ASP A 184 14.87 -18.78 -12.32
CA ASP A 184 15.26 -20.19 -12.13
C ASP A 184 14.88 -20.75 -10.74
N ILE A 185 13.88 -20.16 -10.07
CA ILE A 185 13.33 -20.68 -8.81
C ILE A 185 12.38 -21.84 -9.17
N PRO A 186 12.56 -23.05 -8.60
CA PRO A 186 11.81 -24.25 -8.99
C PRO A 186 10.41 -24.28 -8.35
N ILE A 187 9.61 -23.25 -8.60
CA ILE A 187 8.22 -23.10 -8.16
C ILE A 187 7.44 -22.56 -9.36
N GLU A 188 6.47 -23.32 -9.85
CA GLU A 188 5.63 -22.91 -10.97
C GLU A 188 4.80 -21.67 -10.62
N LYS A 189 4.56 -20.82 -11.61
CA LYS A 189 3.75 -19.60 -11.42
C LYS A 189 2.37 -19.91 -10.83
N GLU A 190 1.69 -20.92 -11.36
CA GLU A 190 0.39 -21.40 -10.90
C GLU A 190 0.43 -21.92 -9.46
N GLU A 191 1.49 -22.63 -9.07
CA GLU A 191 1.68 -23.11 -7.70
C GLU A 191 1.74 -21.94 -6.72
N PHE A 192 2.60 -20.95 -6.99
CA PHE A 192 2.74 -19.77 -6.15
C PHE A 192 1.43 -18.96 -6.08
N GLN A 193 0.80 -18.70 -7.23
CA GLN A 193 -0.41 -17.89 -7.31
C GLN A 193 -1.59 -18.59 -6.64
N CYS A 194 -1.71 -19.93 -6.75
CA CYS A 194 -2.70 -20.72 -6.02
C CYS A 194 -2.46 -20.64 -4.50
N TRP A 195 -1.21 -20.82 -4.05
CA TRP A 195 -0.86 -20.66 -2.63
C TRP A 195 -1.25 -19.29 -2.10
N PHE A 196 -0.88 -18.22 -2.80
CA PHE A 196 -1.21 -16.86 -2.36
C PHE A 196 -2.73 -16.61 -2.38
N ALA A 197 -3.42 -17.06 -3.42
CA ALA A 197 -4.87 -16.94 -3.55
C ALA A 197 -5.63 -17.65 -2.40
N LYS A 198 -5.14 -18.78 -1.91
CA LYS A 198 -5.69 -19.48 -0.73
C LYS A 198 -5.61 -18.63 0.54
N THR A 199 -4.51 -17.90 0.73
CA THR A 199 -4.34 -17.01 1.90
C THR A 199 -5.27 -15.80 1.87
N HIS A 200 -5.72 -15.39 0.67
CA HIS A 200 -6.61 -14.25 0.45
C HIS A 200 -8.06 -14.64 0.13
N PHE A 201 -8.39 -15.94 0.25
CA PHE A 201 -9.72 -16.49 -0.03
C PHE A 201 -10.25 -16.20 -1.44
N TRP A 202 -9.35 -16.06 -2.42
CA TRP A 202 -9.74 -15.94 -3.84
C TRP A 202 -10.06 -17.29 -4.46
N VAL A 203 -9.58 -18.37 -3.84
CA VAL A 203 -9.85 -19.77 -4.18
C VAL A 203 -10.13 -20.58 -2.91
N PRO A 204 -10.76 -21.77 -3.01
CA PRO A 204 -10.90 -22.69 -1.89
C PRO A 204 -9.56 -23.07 -1.27
N ARG A 205 -9.51 -23.20 0.06
CA ARG A 205 -8.26 -23.52 0.79
C ARG A 205 -7.68 -24.89 0.43
N ASP A 206 -8.53 -25.81 0.02
CA ASP A 206 -8.24 -27.20 -0.34
C ASP A 206 -8.06 -27.43 -1.84
N LEU A 207 -8.13 -26.39 -2.68
CA LEU A 207 -7.90 -26.49 -4.12
C LEU A 207 -6.52 -27.09 -4.42
N ASP A 208 -6.41 -28.11 -5.28
CA ASP A 208 -5.12 -28.56 -5.80
C ASP A 208 -4.57 -27.51 -6.77
N TRP A 209 -3.28 -27.20 -6.70
CA TRP A 209 -2.71 -26.16 -7.56
C TRP A 209 -2.71 -26.58 -9.05
N HIS A 210 -2.71 -27.87 -9.36
CA HIS A 210 -2.88 -28.36 -10.73
C HIS A 210 -4.26 -28.02 -11.32
N ASP A 211 -5.26 -27.75 -10.46
CA ASP A 211 -6.61 -27.32 -10.84
C ASP A 211 -6.75 -25.78 -10.85
N TYR A 212 -5.66 -25.04 -10.61
CA TYR A 212 -5.68 -23.58 -10.61
C TYR A 212 -5.88 -23.04 -12.03
N ASN A 213 -7.02 -22.38 -12.27
CA ASN A 213 -7.28 -21.71 -13.53
C ASN A 213 -7.12 -20.19 -13.38
N PRO A 214 -6.04 -19.57 -13.91
CA PRO A 214 -5.84 -18.13 -13.81
C PRO A 214 -6.99 -17.34 -14.44
N ALA A 215 -7.69 -17.87 -15.46
CA ALA A 215 -8.80 -17.17 -16.10
C ALA A 215 -10.05 -17.00 -15.21
N GLU A 216 -10.18 -17.84 -14.17
CA GLU A 216 -11.40 -17.90 -13.33
C GLU A 216 -11.27 -17.18 -11.99
N VAL A 217 -10.05 -17.12 -11.44
CA VAL A 217 -9.78 -16.48 -10.16
C VAL A 217 -10.01 -14.97 -10.21
N GLY A 218 -10.30 -14.36 -9.07
CA GLY A 218 -10.63 -12.92 -8.99
C GLY A 218 -9.42 -11.98 -9.01
N ALA A 219 -8.24 -12.47 -8.64
CA ALA A 219 -7.03 -11.67 -8.54
C ALA A 219 -5.76 -12.52 -8.46
N TYR A 220 -4.61 -11.85 -8.63
CA TYR A 220 -3.26 -12.39 -8.53
C TYR A 220 -2.41 -11.58 -7.56
N PHE A 221 -1.31 -12.18 -7.09
CA PHE A 221 -0.20 -11.43 -6.53
C PHE A 221 0.64 -10.86 -7.67
N PRO A 222 0.79 -9.52 -7.76
CA PRO A 222 1.50 -8.90 -8.86
C PRO A 222 3.02 -9.04 -8.75
N ASP A 223 3.70 -8.93 -9.88
CA ASP A 223 5.15 -8.82 -9.98
C ASP A 223 5.59 -7.36 -9.91
N ILE A 224 6.21 -6.94 -8.81
CA ILE A 224 6.69 -5.55 -8.66
C ILE A 224 7.84 -5.22 -9.61
N THR A 225 8.50 -6.20 -10.24
CA THR A 225 9.57 -5.96 -11.22
C THR A 225 9.05 -5.87 -12.66
N ASN A 226 7.80 -6.24 -12.91
CA ASN A 226 7.16 -6.12 -14.21
C ASN A 226 6.85 -4.65 -14.52
N SER A 227 7.34 -4.14 -15.66
CA SER A 227 7.22 -2.73 -16.03
C SER A 227 5.77 -2.28 -16.26
N LYS A 228 4.92 -3.13 -16.85
CA LYS A 228 3.48 -2.83 -17.03
C LYS A 228 2.79 -2.71 -15.67
N PHE A 229 3.12 -3.60 -14.73
CA PHE A 229 2.57 -3.50 -13.38
C PHE A 229 3.07 -2.27 -12.63
N GLN A 230 4.36 -1.92 -12.76
CA GLN A 230 4.91 -0.68 -12.15
C GLN A 230 4.19 0.55 -12.67
N GLU A 231 4.00 0.67 -13.99
CA GLU A 231 3.25 1.77 -14.61
C GLU A 231 1.83 1.85 -14.04
N LEU A 232 1.14 0.70 -13.97
CA LEU A 232 -0.21 0.62 -13.46
C LEU A 232 -0.28 1.00 -11.96
N LEU A 233 0.61 0.50 -11.11
CA LEU A 233 0.68 0.83 -9.70
C LEU A 233 0.94 2.34 -9.49
N LEU A 234 1.92 2.88 -10.21
CA LEU A 234 2.27 4.30 -10.17
C LEU A 234 1.12 5.18 -10.62
N SER A 235 0.36 4.76 -11.64
CA SER A 235 -0.83 5.48 -12.09
C SER A 235 -1.88 5.66 -10.97
N TRP A 236 -2.01 4.67 -10.07
CA TRP A 236 -2.92 4.77 -8.91
C TRP A 236 -2.39 5.77 -7.86
N ALA A 237 -1.08 5.78 -7.61
CA ALA A 237 -0.45 6.76 -6.72
C ALA A 237 -0.60 8.18 -7.28
N TYR A 238 -0.22 8.38 -8.53
CA TYR A 238 -0.26 9.66 -9.23
C TYR A 238 -1.65 10.23 -9.25
N LYS A 239 -2.66 9.38 -9.47
CA LYS A 239 -4.04 9.83 -9.46
C LYS A 239 -4.48 10.36 -8.10
N GLN A 240 -4.11 9.69 -7.00
CA GLN A 240 -4.41 10.19 -5.66
C GLN A 240 -3.65 11.50 -5.35
N ILE A 241 -2.40 11.64 -5.83
CA ILE A 241 -1.61 12.88 -5.73
C ILE A 241 -2.30 14.04 -6.46
N ASP A 242 -2.83 13.77 -7.66
CA ASP A 242 -3.63 14.74 -8.43
C ASP A 242 -4.94 15.11 -7.74
N CYS A 243 -5.53 14.20 -6.96
CA CYS A 243 -6.67 14.49 -6.09
C CYS A 243 -6.29 15.33 -4.86
N GLY A 244 -5.01 15.41 -4.51
CA GLY A 244 -4.51 16.30 -3.46
C GLY A 244 -3.98 15.61 -2.19
N VAL A 245 -3.73 14.30 -2.20
CA VAL A 245 -3.09 13.64 -1.04
C VAL A 245 -1.64 14.13 -0.86
N ASP A 246 -1.16 14.06 0.38
CA ASP A 246 0.19 14.48 0.79
C ASP A 246 1.11 13.29 1.05
N ALA A 247 0.52 12.10 1.22
CA ALA A 247 1.24 10.87 1.46
C ALA A 247 0.58 9.70 0.70
N ILE A 248 1.40 8.71 0.33
CA ILE A 248 0.97 7.45 -0.26
C ILE A 248 1.47 6.31 0.62
N TRP A 249 0.51 5.53 1.15
CA TRP A 249 0.78 4.24 1.76
C TRP A 249 0.71 3.14 0.70
N ILE A 250 1.79 2.37 0.56
CA ILE A 250 1.84 1.23 -0.35
C ILE A 250 1.76 -0.04 0.49
N ASP A 251 0.61 -0.70 0.45
CA ASP A 251 0.34 -1.86 1.27
C ASP A 251 1.07 -3.09 0.72
N MET A 252 1.92 -3.71 1.55
CA MET A 252 2.76 -4.87 1.23
C MET A 252 3.84 -4.64 0.14
N LEU A 253 4.44 -3.44 0.07
CA LEU A 253 5.47 -3.09 -0.93
C LEU A 253 6.65 -4.08 -0.94
N PHE A 254 7.05 -4.55 0.23
CA PHE A 254 8.20 -5.45 0.40
C PHE A 254 7.83 -6.95 0.37
N ALA A 255 6.57 -7.31 0.14
CA ALA A 255 6.13 -8.71 0.25
C ALA A 255 6.80 -9.64 -0.76
N GLN A 256 6.98 -9.20 -2.01
CA GLN A 256 7.69 -9.98 -3.03
C GLN A 256 9.13 -10.28 -2.60
N VAL A 257 9.85 -9.27 -2.08
CA VAL A 257 11.23 -9.43 -1.56
C VAL A 257 11.25 -10.53 -0.50
N HIS A 258 10.28 -10.52 0.42
CA HIS A 258 10.18 -11.53 1.48
C HIS A 258 9.88 -12.93 0.95
N PHE A 259 8.89 -13.07 0.06
CA PHE A 259 8.54 -14.37 -0.51
C PHE A 259 9.70 -14.98 -1.26
N LEU A 260 10.39 -14.20 -2.10
CA LEU A 260 11.52 -14.67 -2.88
C LEU A 260 12.71 -15.05 -1.99
N ALA A 261 13.05 -14.25 -0.97
CA ALA A 261 14.12 -14.60 -0.03
C ALA A 261 13.83 -15.89 0.74
N LYS A 262 12.56 -16.15 1.08
CA LYS A 262 12.14 -17.38 1.75
C LYS A 262 12.17 -18.59 0.82
N MET A 263 11.77 -18.44 -0.43
CA MET A 263 11.79 -19.52 -1.43
C MET A 263 13.20 -19.94 -1.79
N THR A 264 14.12 -18.98 -1.92
CA THR A 264 15.52 -19.25 -2.29
C THR A 264 16.38 -19.60 -1.09
N GLY A 265 15.99 -19.18 0.12
CA GLY A 265 16.83 -19.24 1.31
C GLY A 265 18.06 -18.32 1.23
N ASP A 266 18.07 -17.38 0.29
CA ASP A 266 19.20 -16.49 0.00
C ASP A 266 18.73 -15.05 -0.23
N GLU A 267 19.04 -14.18 0.73
CA GLU A 267 18.76 -12.73 0.65
C GLU A 267 19.57 -12.03 -0.45
N ASN A 268 20.65 -12.65 -0.95
CA ASN A 268 21.48 -12.10 -2.02
C ASN A 268 21.10 -12.62 -3.41
N HIS A 269 20.07 -13.47 -3.51
CA HIS A 269 19.59 -14.01 -4.77
C HIS A 269 19.16 -12.88 -5.71
N THR A 270 19.39 -13.05 -7.02
CA THR A 270 19.07 -12.03 -8.05
C THR A 270 17.61 -11.56 -7.95
N ALA A 271 16.68 -12.49 -7.77
CA ALA A 271 15.25 -12.20 -7.60
C ALA A 271 14.94 -11.23 -6.43
N VAL A 272 15.66 -11.37 -5.32
CA VAL A 272 15.50 -10.54 -4.11
C VAL A 272 16.05 -9.13 -4.37
N LYS A 273 17.24 -9.05 -4.98
CA LYS A 273 17.91 -7.78 -5.32
C LYS A 273 17.11 -6.97 -6.31
N GLU A 274 16.68 -7.57 -7.42
CA GLU A 274 15.88 -6.89 -8.44
C GLU A 274 14.53 -6.42 -7.90
N SER A 275 13.92 -7.19 -6.99
CA SER A 275 12.68 -6.80 -6.32
C SER A 275 12.90 -5.60 -5.40
N LEU A 276 14.02 -5.55 -4.65
CA LEU A 276 14.37 -4.41 -3.82
C LEU A 276 14.66 -3.15 -4.66
N GLU A 277 15.38 -3.30 -5.78
CA GLU A 277 15.60 -2.20 -6.71
C GLU A 277 14.28 -1.68 -7.30
N ALA A 278 13.34 -2.57 -7.62
CA ALA A 278 12.01 -2.18 -8.07
C ALA A 278 11.24 -1.39 -7.00
N VAL A 279 11.34 -1.78 -5.72
CA VAL A 279 10.79 -0.99 -4.60
C VAL A 279 11.38 0.42 -4.59
N CYS A 280 12.71 0.55 -4.68
CA CYS A 280 13.36 1.87 -4.72
C CYS A 280 12.85 2.71 -5.90
N ARG A 281 12.82 2.13 -7.12
CA ARG A 281 12.31 2.83 -8.32
C ARG A 281 10.86 3.31 -8.17
N ILE A 282 9.99 2.50 -7.58
CA ILE A 282 8.58 2.88 -7.35
C ILE A 282 8.50 4.08 -6.38
N VAL A 283 9.27 4.05 -5.29
CA VAL A 283 9.31 5.13 -4.29
C VAL A 283 9.87 6.42 -4.91
N ASP A 284 10.98 6.31 -5.66
CA ASP A 284 11.61 7.45 -6.32
C ASP A 284 10.68 8.09 -7.35
N ALA A 285 9.99 7.28 -8.16
CA ALA A 285 9.03 7.78 -9.14
C ALA A 285 7.86 8.56 -8.50
N ILE A 286 7.38 8.12 -7.33
CA ILE A 286 6.35 8.86 -6.57
C ILE A 286 6.90 10.20 -6.06
N HIS A 287 8.13 10.21 -5.54
CA HIS A 287 8.77 11.46 -5.11
C HIS A 287 8.96 12.42 -6.29
N GLU A 288 9.51 11.95 -7.41
CA GLU A 288 9.71 12.73 -8.63
C GLU A 288 8.39 13.30 -9.15
N TYR A 289 7.33 12.48 -9.20
CA TYR A 289 6.01 12.93 -9.61
C TYR A 289 5.47 14.01 -8.68
N GLY A 290 5.57 13.83 -7.36
CA GLY A 290 5.22 14.85 -6.37
C GLY A 290 5.95 16.16 -6.60
N LEU A 291 7.28 16.10 -6.79
CA LEU A 291 8.12 17.27 -7.03
C LEU A 291 7.74 17.99 -8.32
N SER A 292 7.38 17.26 -9.38
CA SER A 292 6.86 17.85 -10.62
C SER A 292 5.55 18.64 -10.40
N LYS A 293 4.80 18.30 -9.35
CA LYS A 293 3.57 19.00 -8.90
C LYS A 293 3.84 20.07 -7.83
N GLY A 294 5.12 20.37 -7.57
CA GLY A 294 5.54 21.40 -6.61
C GLY A 294 5.38 21.01 -5.14
N ARG A 295 5.26 19.71 -4.82
CA ARG A 295 5.04 19.22 -3.45
C ARG A 295 5.92 18.03 -3.12
N TYR A 296 6.25 17.84 -1.85
CA TYR A 296 6.88 16.59 -1.40
C TYR A 296 5.77 15.61 -1.02
N ILE A 297 5.88 14.35 -1.48
CA ILE A 297 4.92 13.29 -1.14
C ILE A 297 5.61 12.33 -0.18
N TYR A 298 5.02 12.12 1.00
CA TYR A 298 5.54 11.10 1.91
C TYR A 298 5.15 9.71 1.39
N VAL A 299 6.08 8.77 1.37
CA VAL A 299 5.81 7.38 0.96
C VAL A 299 6.09 6.45 2.13
N GLY A 300 5.13 5.57 2.43
CA GLY A 300 5.25 4.61 3.53
C GLY A 300 4.79 3.22 3.12
N SER A 301 5.34 2.19 3.77
CA SER A 301 4.88 0.82 3.69
C SER A 301 5.15 0.09 5.01
N TRP A 302 4.56 -1.10 5.18
CA TRP A 302 4.91 -1.97 6.30
C TRP A 302 6.40 -2.33 6.21
N PRO A 303 7.11 -2.36 7.34
CA PRO A 303 8.47 -2.88 7.34
C PRO A 303 8.45 -4.34 6.91
N LEU A 304 9.61 -4.83 6.45
CA LEU A 304 9.90 -6.24 6.25
C LEU A 304 9.73 -6.99 7.59
N GLY A 305 8.50 -7.37 7.93
CA GLY A 305 8.23 -8.22 9.09
C GLY A 305 8.65 -9.64 8.76
N LEU A 306 9.87 -10.03 9.11
CA LEU A 306 10.28 -11.43 9.14
C LEU A 306 9.52 -12.12 10.27
N THR A 307 8.37 -12.72 9.95
CA THR A 307 7.76 -13.75 10.81
C THR A 307 8.10 -15.14 10.29
#